data_AF-A0A924RC56-F1
#
_entry.id   AF-A0A924RC56-F1
#
_cell.length_a   1.000
_cell.length_b   1.000
_cell.length_c   1.000
_cell.angle_alpha   90.00
_cell.angle_beta   90.00
_cell.angle_gamma   90.00
#
_symmetry.space_group_name_H-M   'P 1'
#
loop_
_entity.id
_entity.type
_entity.pdbx_description
1 polymer ?
#
loop_
_entity_poly.entity_id
_entity_poly.type
_entity_poly.pdbx_seq_one_letter_code
_entity_poly.pdbx_strand_id
1 'polypeptide(L)' 'PKKPALTAAPGTSVHGLGRAVDLCGGAERSSTPEHRWLATHGPSYGWIRPTWAADGGSRPEPWHFEFQSKDTVSHEH' A
#
# COMPACT_ATOMS: atom_id res chain seq x y z
N PRO A 1 3.43 14.82 -23.33
CA PRO A 1 2.41 14.46 -22.30
C PRO A 1 3.07 13.92 -21.01
N LYS A 2 2.95 14.67 -19.91
CA LYS A 2 3.45 14.24 -18.59
C LYS A 2 2.55 13.08 -18.11
N LYS A 3 3.09 11.87 -18.02
CA LYS A 3 2.36 10.73 -17.43
C LYS A 3 1.92 11.14 -16.02
N PRO A 4 0.68 10.87 -15.58
CA PRO A 4 0.31 11.10 -14.19
C PRO A 4 1.33 10.35 -13.33
N ALA A 5 1.85 11.02 -12.30
CA ALA A 5 2.93 10.51 -11.46
C ALA A 5 2.38 9.41 -10.52
N LEU A 6 2.07 8.25 -11.10
CA LEU A 6 1.86 6.97 -10.41
C LEU A 6 3.17 6.42 -9.83
N THR A 7 4.29 7.09 -10.13
CA THR A 7 5.62 6.71 -9.66
C THR A 7 6.16 7.86 -8.83
N ALA A 8 6.68 7.56 -7.64
CA ALA A 8 7.42 8.53 -6.86
C ALA A 8 8.64 9.05 -7.64
N ALA A 9 9.16 10.22 -7.25
CA ALA A 9 10.43 10.70 -7.79
C ALA A 9 11.53 9.65 -7.53
N PRO A 10 12.48 9.45 -8.47
CA PRO A 10 13.59 8.52 -8.26
C PRO A 10 14.32 8.83 -6.94
N GLY A 11 14.55 7.81 -6.12
CA GLY A 11 15.21 7.93 -4.81
C GLY A 11 14.29 8.24 -3.62
N THR A 12 12.98 8.48 -3.82
CA THR A 12 12.05 8.81 -2.72
C THR A 12 10.95 7.78 -2.50
N SER A 13 10.96 6.66 -3.24
CA SER A 13 9.98 5.58 -3.11
C SER A 13 10.34 4.60 -1.99
N VAL A 14 9.34 4.16 -1.22
CA VAL A 14 9.49 3.05 -0.26
C VAL A 14 9.83 1.73 -0.96
N HIS A 15 9.44 1.57 -2.24
CA HIS A 15 9.91 0.47 -3.10
C HIS A 15 11.44 0.44 -3.22
N GLY A 16 12.09 1.61 -3.25
CA GLY A 16 13.55 1.71 -3.29
C GLY A 16 14.26 1.25 -2.01
N LEU A 17 13.51 1.14 -0.90
CA LEU A 17 13.98 0.59 0.37
C LEU A 17 13.66 -0.90 0.53
N GLY A 18 13.02 -1.53 -0.47
CA GLY A 18 12.56 -2.92 -0.39
C GLY A 18 11.38 -3.13 0.59
N ARG A 19 10.65 -2.05 0.90
CA ARG A 19 9.57 -2.03 1.89
C ARG A 19 8.19 -1.79 1.29
N ALA A 20 8.03 -1.84 -0.03
CA ALA A 20 6.73 -1.74 -0.66
C ALA A 20 6.60 -2.77 -1.78
N VAL A 21 5.37 -3.19 -2.03
CA VAL A 21 4.99 -4.08 -3.13
C VAL A 21 3.73 -3.55 -3.80
N ASP A 22 3.69 -3.71 -5.13
CA ASP A 22 2.49 -3.48 -5.92
C ASP A 22 1.97 -4.87 -6.36
N LEU A 23 0.79 -5.24 -5.91
CA LEU A 23 0.23 -6.59 -6.07
C LEU A 23 -0.81 -6.64 -7.19
N CYS A 24 -0.74 -7.69 -8.00
CA CYS A 24 -1.73 -8.05 -9.03
C CYS A 24 -2.53 -9.30 -8.60
N GLY A 25 -3.45 -9.76 -9.45
CA GLY A 25 -4.18 -11.02 -9.24
C GLY A 25 -5.46 -10.85 -8.42
N GLY A 26 -6.10 -9.68 -8.53
CA GLY A 26 -7.29 -9.29 -7.80
C GLY A 26 -7.00 -8.21 -6.77
N ALA A 27 -5.81 -8.21 -6.16
CA ALA A 27 -5.40 -7.21 -5.16
C ALA A 27 -5.40 -5.78 -5.71
N GLU A 28 -5.19 -5.60 -7.02
CA GLU A 28 -5.12 -4.29 -7.67
C GLU A 28 -6.49 -3.58 -7.81
N ARG A 29 -7.57 -4.18 -7.28
CA ARG A 29 -8.93 -3.62 -7.35
C ARG A 29 -9.61 -3.71 -5.98
N SER A 30 -10.01 -2.57 -5.40
CA SER A 30 -10.55 -2.51 -4.04
C SER A 30 -11.81 -3.36 -3.81
N SER A 31 -12.59 -3.64 -4.86
CA SER A 31 -13.84 -4.39 -4.77
C SER A 31 -13.67 -5.91 -4.64
N THR A 32 -12.48 -6.44 -4.91
CA THR A 32 -12.25 -7.89 -4.98
C THR A 32 -12.12 -8.52 -3.59
N PRO A 33 -12.40 -9.83 -3.46
CA PRO A 33 -12.14 -10.58 -2.25
C PRO A 33 -10.65 -10.56 -1.84
N GLU A 34 -9.74 -10.61 -2.80
CA GLU A 34 -8.29 -10.64 -2.58
C GLU A 34 -7.80 -9.34 -1.94
N HIS A 35 -8.24 -8.19 -2.47
CA HIS A 35 -7.92 -6.90 -1.88
C HIS A 35 -8.47 -6.77 -0.46
N ARG A 36 -9.73 -7.18 -0.24
CA ARG A 36 -10.34 -7.17 1.09
C ARG A 36 -9.60 -8.07 2.07
N TRP A 37 -9.18 -9.26 1.64
CA TRP A 37 -8.40 -10.16 2.48
C TRP A 37 -7.07 -9.52 2.90
N LEU A 38 -6.34 -8.90 1.97
CA LEU A 38 -5.09 -8.20 2.26
C LEU A 38 -5.29 -7.00 3.17
N ALA A 39 -6.34 -6.20 2.94
CA ALA A 39 -6.65 -5.04 3.78
C ALA A 39 -6.97 -5.43 5.23
N THR A 40 -7.64 -6.57 5.42
CA THR A 40 -8.01 -7.07 6.77
C THR A 40 -6.86 -7.81 7.46
N HIS A 41 -6.11 -8.66 6.76
CA HIS A 41 -5.13 -9.56 7.38
C HIS A 41 -3.69 -9.07 7.25
N GLY A 42 -3.38 -8.27 6.23
CA GLY A 42 -2.04 -7.74 5.97
C GLY A 42 -1.36 -7.12 7.18
N PRO A 43 -2.05 -6.28 8.00
CA PRO A 43 -1.43 -5.65 9.17
C PRO A 43 -0.87 -6.66 10.18
N SER A 44 -1.47 -7.84 10.31
CA SER A 44 -0.97 -8.91 11.19
C SER A 44 0.38 -9.47 10.74
N TYR A 45 0.75 -9.25 9.47
CA TYR A 45 2.01 -9.66 8.86
C TYR A 45 2.95 -8.48 8.58
N GLY A 46 2.62 -7.28 9.09
CA GLY A 46 3.40 -6.06 8.88
C GLY A 46 3.15 -5.37 7.53
N TRP A 47 2.16 -5.81 6.75
CA TRP A 47 1.81 -5.19 5.47
C TRP A 47 0.60 -4.27 5.65
N ILE A 48 0.79 -2.98 5.46
CA ILE A 48 -0.25 -1.97 5.62
C ILE A 48 -0.60 -1.35 4.27
N ARG A 49 -1.83 -0.86 4.15
CA ARG A 49 -2.28 0.00 3.05
C ARG A 49 -2.21 1.45 3.54
N PRO A 50 -1.26 2.27 3.05
CA PRO A 50 -1.13 3.66 3.51
C PRO A 50 -2.43 4.43 3.30
N THR A 51 -2.77 5.34 4.22
CA THR A 51 -4.02 6.14 4.12
C THR A 51 -4.08 6.97 2.84
N TRP A 52 -2.94 7.44 2.34
CA TRP A 52 -2.87 8.15 1.06
C TRP A 52 -3.21 7.26 -0.14
N ALA A 53 -2.92 5.96 -0.06
CA ALA A 53 -3.13 4.95 -1.10
C ALA A 53 -4.50 4.24 -0.99
N ALA A 54 -5.17 4.36 0.15
CA ALA A 54 -6.48 3.78 0.40
C ALA A 54 -7.58 4.44 -0.46
N ASP A 55 -8.74 3.78 -0.52
CA ASP A 55 -9.94 4.35 -1.15
C ASP A 55 -10.31 5.67 -0.46
N GLY A 56 -10.45 6.74 -1.23
CA GLY A 56 -10.69 8.10 -0.70
C GLY A 56 -9.42 8.84 -0.23
N GLY A 57 -8.25 8.23 -0.35
CA GLY A 57 -6.95 8.87 -0.10
C GLY A 57 -6.56 9.90 -1.17
N SER A 58 -5.44 10.59 -0.96
CA SER A 58 -4.96 11.64 -1.88
C SER A 58 -4.45 11.09 -3.21
N ARG A 59 -4.05 9.82 -3.26
CA ARG A 59 -3.67 9.10 -4.49
C ARG A 59 -4.03 7.62 -4.35
N PRO A 60 -5.31 7.24 -4.60
CA PRO A 60 -5.76 5.87 -4.45
C PRO A 60 -4.95 4.90 -5.33
N GLU A 61 -4.31 3.94 -4.70
CA GLU A 61 -3.45 2.92 -5.30
C GLU A 61 -3.74 1.57 -4.64
N PRO A 62 -4.85 0.89 -5.00
CA PRO A 62 -5.31 -0.33 -4.32
C PRO A 62 -4.32 -1.50 -4.41
N TRP A 63 -3.40 -1.48 -5.37
CA TRP A 63 -2.32 -2.46 -5.48
C TRP A 63 -1.19 -2.23 -4.46
N HIS A 64 -1.08 -1.05 -3.86
CA HIS A 64 0.09 -0.62 -3.09
C HIS A 64 0.02 -1.00 -1.61
N PHE A 65 1.01 -1.76 -1.16
CA PHE A 65 1.17 -2.15 0.24
C PHE A 65 2.60 -1.87 0.71
N GLU A 66 2.73 -1.36 1.93
CA GLU A 66 4.01 -1.07 2.57
C GLU A 66 4.28 -2.01 3.74
N PHE A 67 5.52 -2.46 3.88
CA PHE A 67 5.99 -3.19 5.04
C PHE A 67 6.40 -2.21 6.15
N GLN A 68 5.72 -2.30 7.29
CA GLN A 68 6.09 -1.66 8.53
C GLN A 68 6.41 -2.74 9.55
N SER A 69 7.52 -2.58 10.27
CA SER A 69 7.87 -3.51 11.34
C SER A 69 6.71 -3.66 12.31
N LYS A 70 6.46 -4.89 12.76
CA LYS A 70 5.47 -5.25 13.80
C LYS A 70 5.57 -4.40 15.07
N ASP A 71 6.76 -3.84 15.36
CA ASP A 71 7.01 -2.93 16.48
C ASP A 71 6.44 -1.51 16.28
N THR A 72 5.97 -1.18 15.07
CA THR A 72 5.40 0.14 14.72
C THR A 72 3.87 0.15 14.74
N VAL A 73 3.21 -1.00 14.92
CA VAL A 73 1.73 -1.10 14.95
C VAL A 73 1.15 -0.73 16.33
N SER A 74 2.00 -0.44 17.32
CA SER A 74 1.58 0.13 18.61
C SER A 74 2.01 1.58 18.71
N HIS A 75 1.10 2.51 18.42
CA HIS A 75 0.94 3.79 19.15
C HIS A 75 0.01 4.70 18.34
N GLU A 76 -1.31 4.60 18.56
CA GLU A 76 -2.20 5.77 18.74
C GLU A 76 -3.34 5.32 19.68
N HIS A 77 -3.43 5.96 20.85
CA HIS A 77 -4.58 5.93 21.75
C HIS A 77 -5.58 6.99 21.29
#